data_AF-A0A1V4XQE3-F1
#
_entry.id   AF-A0A1V4XQE3-F1
#
_cell.length_a   1.000
_cell.length_b   1.000
_cell.length_c   1.000
_cell.angle_alpha   90.00
_cell.angle_beta   90.00
_cell.angle_gamma   90.00
#
_symmetry.space_group_name_H-M   'P 1'
#
loop_
_entity.id
_entity.type
_entity.pdbx_description
1 polymer ?
#
loop_
_entity_poly.entity_id
_entity_poly.type
_entity_poly.pdbx_seq_one_letter_code
_entity_poly.pdbx_strand_id
1 'polypeptide(L)'
;MAGETKYCAICAWRENCQKRYSVRTDIMGNVYCNEFTRDLTLKRKEEVEEQNREAASRIERYIESQLQRMKNLSEQELKEGASGGVITISREAGACGTEIAQRLSRELNMELMNNQIIDYVAESAQISKRVIESLDEKEVSRRDAWIASFFEHKHLWPDQYLDHLIKIIATIGRYGNAIIVGRGAHYILPPEKLFRIRLVAPLEDRIAHIMKVQNATRKEAEKYVLKTDNDRQAFIRKYFHMDMTDPGHYDLLINMRIITVDGAVEAIKAAFLKRKGLEAASPAA
;
A
#
# COMPACT_ATOMS: atom_id res chain seq x y z
N MET A 1 18.26 25.61 -8.87
CA MET A 1 16.95 24.96 -9.06
C MET A 1 16.93 24.40 -10.47
N ALA A 2 17.09 23.08 -10.63
CA ALA A 2 17.01 22.46 -11.94
C ALA A 2 15.53 22.41 -12.35
N GLY A 3 15.15 23.15 -13.40
CA GLY A 3 13.77 23.19 -13.88
C GLY A 3 13.31 21.80 -14.33
N GLU A 4 12.13 21.38 -13.87
CA GLU A 4 11.49 20.15 -14.34
C GLU A 4 11.36 20.18 -15.86
N THR A 5 12.01 19.25 -16.55
CA THR A 5 11.93 19.16 -18.01
C THR A 5 10.66 18.39 -18.38
N LYS A 6 9.64 19.10 -18.86
CA LYS A 6 8.39 18.50 -19.35
C LYS A 6 8.60 18.02 -20.79
N TYR A 7 8.26 16.76 -21.06
CA TYR A 7 8.33 16.19 -22.41
C TYR A 7 6.94 15.83 -22.91
N CYS A 8 6.69 16.12 -24.19
CA CYS A 8 5.51 15.60 -24.89
C CYS A 8 5.63 14.08 -25.05
N ALA A 9 4.57 13.35 -24.69
CA ALA A 9 4.50 11.89 -24.75
C ALA A 9 4.77 11.32 -26.16
N ILE A 10 4.42 12.06 -27.22
CA ILE A 10 4.64 11.65 -28.62
C ILE A 10 6.12 11.85 -29.01
N CYS A 11 6.73 12.96 -28.60
CA CYS A 11 8.08 13.32 -28.99
C CYS A 11 9.14 12.54 -28.21
N ALA A 12 8.85 12.11 -26.97
CA ALA A 12 9.76 11.30 -26.16
C ALA A 12 10.13 9.94 -26.80
N TRP A 13 9.33 9.47 -27.77
CA TRP A 13 9.49 8.16 -28.41
C TRP A 13 10.15 8.21 -29.80
N ARG A 14 10.37 9.39 -30.38
CA ARG A 14 10.97 9.56 -31.71
C ARG A 14 12.34 10.20 -31.60
N GLU A 15 13.38 9.40 -31.85
CA GLU A 15 14.79 9.79 -31.76
C GLU A 15 15.11 11.08 -32.54
N ASN A 16 14.48 11.27 -33.71
CA ASN A 16 14.76 12.39 -34.62
C ASN A 16 13.63 13.45 -34.70
N CYS A 17 12.88 13.68 -33.63
CA CYS A 17 11.80 14.67 -33.65
C CYS A 17 12.33 16.12 -33.69
N GLN A 18 12.21 16.81 -34.83
CA GLN A 18 12.66 18.20 -34.99
C GLN A 18 11.89 19.22 -34.12
N LYS A 19 10.71 18.87 -33.59
CA LYS A 19 9.94 19.72 -32.65
C LYS A 19 10.53 19.77 -31.23
N ARG A 20 11.56 18.97 -30.94
CA ARG A 20 12.20 18.85 -29.60
C ARG A 20 13.04 20.07 -29.21
N TYR A 21 13.41 20.93 -30.17
CA TYR A 21 14.40 22.01 -29.98
C TYR A 21 13.88 23.43 -30.27
N SER A 22 12.63 23.60 -30.71
CA SER A 22 12.06 24.91 -31.02
C SER A 22 10.61 25.03 -30.53
N VAL A 23 10.46 25.32 -29.23
CA VAL A 23 9.15 25.60 -28.64
C VAL A 23 9.27 26.88 -27.82
N ARG A 24 8.29 27.79 -27.95
CA ARG A 24 8.25 29.02 -27.15
C ARG A 24 7.95 28.66 -25.69
N THR A 25 8.75 29.18 -24.77
CA THR A 25 8.48 29.11 -23.34
C THR A 25 7.53 30.23 -22.93
N ASP A 26 6.61 29.95 -22.02
CA ASP A 26 5.87 31.02 -21.34
C ASP A 26 6.77 31.77 -20.34
N ILE A 27 6.24 32.85 -19.76
CA ILE A 27 6.92 33.65 -18.73
C ILE A 27 7.28 32.87 -17.46
N MET A 28 6.73 31.67 -17.26
CA MET A 28 7.01 30.76 -16.15
C MET A 28 7.95 29.62 -16.56
N GLY A 29 8.50 29.64 -17.79
CA GLY A 29 9.41 28.62 -18.29
C GLY A 29 8.73 27.31 -18.72
N ASN A 30 7.40 27.27 -18.81
CA ASN A 30 6.68 26.10 -19.30
C ASN A 30 6.75 26.02 -20.82
N VAL A 31 6.80 24.80 -21.33
CA VAL A 31 6.83 24.48 -22.75
C VAL A 31 5.49 23.84 -23.13
N TYR A 32 4.76 24.42 -24.06
CA TYR A 32 3.49 23.86 -24.56
C TYR A 32 3.61 23.42 -26.02
N CYS A 33 3.29 22.17 -26.30
CA CYS A 33 3.19 21.66 -27.67
C CYS A 33 1.78 21.94 -28.23
N ASN A 34 1.69 22.53 -29.43
CA ASN A 34 0.42 22.88 -30.08
C ASN A 34 -0.53 21.69 -30.39
N GLU A 35 -0.11 20.44 -30.14
CA GLU A 35 -0.89 19.22 -30.44
C GLU A 35 -1.61 18.63 -29.20
N PHE A 36 -1.80 19.41 -28.12
CA PHE A 36 -2.63 19.06 -26.94
C PHE A 36 -2.50 17.62 -26.41
N THR A 37 -1.27 17.10 -26.33
CA THR A 37 -1.00 15.83 -25.65
C THR A 37 -0.37 16.10 -24.28
N ARG A 38 -0.90 15.44 -23.25
CA ARG A 38 -0.54 15.59 -21.83
C ARG A 38 0.99 15.51 -21.64
N ASP A 39 1.56 16.51 -20.98
CA ASP A 39 2.98 16.50 -20.62
C ASP A 39 3.27 15.35 -19.64
N LEU A 40 4.36 14.63 -19.88
CA LEU A 40 4.86 13.59 -18.99
C LEU A 40 6.17 14.05 -18.34
N THR A 41 6.20 14.05 -17.01
CA THR A 41 7.45 14.20 -16.26
C THR A 41 8.13 12.83 -16.21
N LEU A 42 9.28 12.70 -16.89
CA LEU A 42 10.11 11.51 -16.84
C LEU A 42 11.11 11.68 -15.69
N LYS A 43 10.90 10.96 -14.58
CA LYS A 43 11.87 10.89 -13.48
C LYS A 43 13.15 10.21 -13.98
N ARG A 44 14.32 10.72 -13.59
CA ARG A 44 15.60 10.09 -13.93
C ARG A 44 15.74 8.76 -13.17
N LYS A 45 16.45 7.80 -13.78
CA LYS A 45 16.68 6.48 -13.19
C LYS A 45 17.28 6.58 -11.78
N GLU A 46 18.23 7.49 -11.59
CA GLU A 46 18.88 7.79 -10.31
C GLU A 46 17.88 8.29 -9.25
N GLU A 47 16.92 9.14 -9.61
CA GLU A 47 15.89 9.68 -8.71
C GLU A 47 14.90 8.58 -8.27
N VAL A 48 14.60 7.62 -9.15
CA VAL A 48 13.74 6.46 -8.82
C VAL A 48 14.49 5.47 -7.93
N GLU A 49 15.77 5.23 -8.20
CA GLU A 49 16.62 4.36 -7.38
C GLU A 49 16.88 4.94 -5.99
N GLU A 50 17.05 6.26 -5.88
CA GLU A 50 17.16 6.96 -4.59
C GLU A 50 15.86 6.90 -3.78
N GLN A 51 14.71 7.13 -4.40
CA GLN A 51 13.41 6.96 -3.73
C GLN A 51 13.17 5.53 -3.24
N ASN A 52 13.59 4.51 -4.00
CA ASN A 52 13.46 3.11 -3.59
C ASN A 52 14.40 2.78 -2.42
N ARG A 53 15.65 3.28 -2.43
CA ARG A 53 16.59 3.15 -1.31
C ARG A 53 16.08 3.83 -0.04
N GLU A 54 15.50 5.03 -0.18
CA GLU A 54 14.88 5.72 0.96
C GLU A 54 13.71 4.93 1.56
N ALA A 55 12.90 4.25 0.75
CA ALA A 55 11.78 3.46 1.23
C ALA A 55 12.22 2.15 1.92
N ALA A 56 13.20 1.43 1.36
CA ALA A 56 13.77 0.26 2.00
C ALA A 56 14.45 0.60 3.34
N SER A 57 15.15 1.73 3.41
CA SER A 57 15.74 2.24 4.66
C SER A 57 14.68 2.53 5.75
N ARG A 58 13.40 2.73 5.40
CA ARG A 58 12.34 2.93 6.41
C ARG A 58 11.98 1.63 7.11
N ILE A 59 11.92 0.52 6.37
CA ILE A 59 11.68 -0.80 6.96
C ILE A 59 12.86 -1.21 7.83
N GLU A 60 14.10 -0.98 7.37
CA GLU A 60 15.30 -1.25 8.16
C GLU A 60 15.32 -0.41 9.43
N ARG A 61 15.10 0.91 9.35
CA ARG A 61 14.98 1.78 10.53
C ARG A 61 13.87 1.34 11.47
N TYR A 62 12.72 0.91 10.95
CA TYR A 62 11.66 0.36 11.77
C TYR A 62 12.15 -0.89 12.52
N ILE A 63 12.74 -1.87 11.83
CA ILE A 63 13.27 -3.09 12.44
C ILE A 63 14.31 -2.74 13.51
N GLU A 64 15.25 -1.85 13.21
CA GLU A 64 16.27 -1.37 14.16
C GLU A 64 15.66 -0.70 15.37
N SER A 65 14.65 0.17 15.19
CA SER A 65 13.95 0.84 16.28
C SER A 65 13.24 -0.16 17.20
N GLN A 66 12.63 -1.21 16.63
CA GLN A 66 11.96 -2.24 17.42
C GLN A 66 12.98 -3.13 18.14
N LEU A 67 14.11 -3.45 17.51
CA LEU A 67 15.21 -4.16 18.15
C LEU A 67 15.79 -3.37 19.34
N GLN A 68 15.98 -2.06 19.20
CA GLN A 68 16.42 -1.20 20.31
C GLN A 68 15.37 -1.14 21.42
N ARG A 69 14.09 -0.99 21.09
CA ARG A 69 12.99 -1.03 22.05
C ARG A 69 13.00 -2.35 22.84
N MET A 70 13.11 -3.49 22.16
CA MET A 70 13.19 -4.81 22.77
C MET A 70 14.37 -4.98 23.72
N LYS A 71 15.54 -4.42 23.40
CA LYS A 71 16.72 -4.46 24.30
C LYS A 71 16.51 -3.68 25.59
N ASN A 72 15.64 -2.68 25.57
CA ASN A 72 15.37 -1.80 26.71
C ASN A 72 14.17 -2.27 27.55
N LEU A 73 13.50 -3.36 27.16
CA LEU A 73 12.38 -3.94 27.89
C LEU A 73 12.89 -4.96 28.91
N SER A 74 12.27 -4.99 30.08
CA SER A 74 12.55 -5.98 31.12
C SER A 74 12.19 -7.40 30.67
N GLU A 75 12.80 -8.42 31.28
CA GLU A 75 12.45 -9.83 31.01
C GLU A 75 10.96 -10.14 31.23
N GLN A 76 10.30 -9.38 32.11
CA GLN A 76 8.88 -9.50 32.40
C GLN A 76 8.03 -8.86 31.31
N GLU A 77 8.40 -7.68 30.80
CA GLU A 77 7.74 -7.06 29.63
C GLU A 77 7.95 -7.88 28.34
N LEU A 78 9.11 -8.54 28.19
CA LEU A 78 9.36 -9.47 27.09
C LEU A 78 8.49 -10.74 27.18
N LYS A 79 8.19 -11.23 28.40
CA LYS A 79 7.32 -12.38 28.67
C LYS A 79 5.82 -12.05 28.59
N GLU A 80 5.42 -10.87 29.04
CA GLU A 80 4.04 -10.35 28.99
C GLU A 80 3.66 -9.84 27.59
N GLY A 81 4.60 -9.88 26.63
CA GLY A 81 4.34 -9.51 25.26
C GLY A 81 4.44 -8.00 25.06
N ALA A 82 5.65 -7.47 25.15
CA ALA A 82 6.01 -6.15 24.61
C ALA A 82 5.77 -6.00 23.09
N SER A 83 5.09 -6.95 22.44
CA SER A 83 4.62 -6.84 21.08
C SER A 83 3.40 -5.94 21.03
N GLY A 84 3.58 -4.68 20.65
CA GLY A 84 2.45 -3.88 20.15
C GLY A 84 1.70 -4.69 19.09
N GLY A 85 0.37 -4.67 19.08
CA GLY A 85 -0.40 -5.42 18.09
C GLY A 85 -0.05 -5.03 16.65
N VAL A 86 -0.42 -5.88 15.70
CA VAL A 86 -0.49 -5.48 14.30
C VAL A 86 -1.95 -5.28 13.91
N ILE A 87 -2.27 -4.12 13.35
CA ILE A 87 -3.57 -3.88 12.71
C ILE A 87 -3.42 -4.20 11.23
N THR A 88 -4.22 -5.12 10.70
CA THR A 88 -4.27 -5.40 9.26
C THR A 88 -5.56 -4.86 8.67
N ILE A 89 -5.47 -4.07 7.60
CA ILE A 89 -6.60 -3.40 6.96
C ILE A 89 -6.86 -4.00 5.58
N SER A 90 -7.93 -4.79 5.49
CA SER A 90 -8.54 -5.17 4.21
C SER A 90 -9.60 -4.13 3.83
N ARG A 91 -9.76 -3.85 2.53
CA ARG A 91 -10.66 -2.78 2.06
C ARG A 91 -11.12 -2.98 0.63
N GLU A 92 -12.34 -2.57 0.39
CA GLU A 92 -12.82 -2.26 -0.96
C GLU A 92 -12.23 -0.94 -1.46
N ALA A 93 -11.98 -0.83 -2.76
CA ALA A 93 -11.50 0.40 -3.37
C ALA A 93 -12.54 1.51 -3.20
N GLY A 94 -12.09 2.68 -2.74
CA GLY A 94 -12.95 3.82 -2.44
C GLY A 94 -13.60 3.81 -1.06
N ALA A 95 -13.39 2.79 -0.21
CA ALA A 95 -13.99 2.70 1.14
C ALA A 95 -13.19 3.43 2.25
N CYS A 96 -12.52 4.54 1.94
CA CYS A 96 -11.76 5.38 2.89
C CYS A 96 -10.63 4.68 3.67
N GLY A 97 -10.09 3.57 3.15
CA GLY A 97 -9.09 2.77 3.87
C GLY A 97 -7.76 3.48 4.10
N THR A 98 -7.33 4.33 3.17
CA THR A 98 -6.06 5.08 3.28
C THR A 98 -6.16 6.14 4.38
N GLU A 99 -7.26 6.89 4.41
CA GLU A 99 -7.54 7.95 5.37
C GLU A 99 -7.62 7.38 6.80
N ILE A 100 -8.32 6.26 6.96
CA ILE A 100 -8.44 5.56 8.24
C ILE A 100 -7.06 5.05 8.70
N ALA A 101 -6.28 4.40 7.82
CA ALA A 101 -4.96 3.88 8.15
C ALA A 101 -3.98 4.98 8.62
N GLN A 102 -3.95 6.11 7.91
CA GLN A 102 -3.11 7.26 8.27
C GLN A 102 -3.52 7.91 9.60
N ARG A 103 -4.82 7.93 9.90
CA ARG A 103 -5.31 8.48 11.17
C ARG A 103 -5.04 7.54 12.33
N LEU A 104 -5.28 6.25 12.16
CA LEU A 104 -4.92 5.22 13.16
C LEU A 104 -3.42 5.24 13.47
N SER A 105 -2.56 5.34 12.45
CA SER A 105 -1.10 5.40 12.63
C SER A 105 -0.69 6.57 13.52
N ARG A 106 -1.25 7.77 13.29
CA ARG A 106 -0.97 8.95 14.11
C ARG A 106 -1.53 8.82 15.52
N GLU A 107 -2.76 8.35 15.68
CA GLU A 107 -3.45 8.32 16.98
C GLU A 107 -2.99 7.19 17.89
N LEU A 108 -2.56 6.06 17.33
CA LEU A 108 -2.02 4.92 18.09
C LEU A 108 -0.49 4.91 18.14
N ASN A 109 0.18 5.85 17.47
CA ASN A 109 1.63 5.91 17.34
C ASN A 109 2.23 4.58 16.79
N MET A 110 1.59 4.04 15.76
CA MET A 110 1.96 2.80 15.09
C MET A 110 2.49 3.08 13.69
N GLU A 111 3.49 2.31 13.25
CA GLU A 111 4.10 2.52 11.94
C GLU A 111 3.14 2.05 10.82
N LEU A 112 2.85 2.93 9.86
CA LEU A 112 2.02 2.58 8.70
C LEU A 112 2.88 1.91 7.62
N MET A 113 2.64 0.62 7.43
CA MET A 113 3.26 -0.20 6.39
C MET A 113 2.34 -0.27 5.17
N ASN A 114 2.66 0.53 4.17
CA ASN A 114 1.95 0.55 2.89
C ASN A 114 2.90 0.14 1.76
N ASN A 115 3.31 1.08 0.89
CA ASN A 115 4.16 0.80 -0.27
C ASN A 115 5.60 0.40 0.11
N GLN A 116 6.05 0.69 1.34
CA GLN A 116 7.40 0.32 1.78
C GLN A 116 7.65 -1.19 1.67
N ILE A 117 6.62 -2.03 1.91
CA ILE A 117 6.72 -3.49 1.80
C ILE A 117 7.14 -3.91 0.38
N ILE A 118 6.61 -3.25 -0.65
CA ILE A 118 6.93 -3.57 -2.05
C ILE A 118 8.34 -3.17 -2.40
N ASP A 119 8.79 -2.02 -1.90
CA ASP A 119 10.15 -1.54 -2.11
C ASP A 119 11.16 -2.53 -1.53
N TYR A 120 10.92 -3.01 -0.31
CA TYR A 120 11.75 -4.03 0.33
C TYR A 120 11.70 -5.38 -0.39
N VAL A 121 10.51 -5.83 -0.83
CA VAL A 121 10.39 -7.09 -1.57
C VAL A 121 11.14 -7.01 -2.90
N ALA A 122 11.05 -5.89 -3.62
CA ALA A 122 11.78 -5.67 -4.86
C ALA A 122 13.29 -5.73 -4.65
N GLU A 123 13.80 -5.04 -3.63
CA GLU A 123 15.23 -5.04 -3.32
C GLU A 123 15.73 -6.41 -2.86
N SER A 124 15.04 -7.03 -1.89
CA SER A 124 15.44 -8.32 -1.33
C SER A 124 15.37 -9.47 -2.33
N ALA A 125 14.39 -9.46 -3.24
CA ALA A 125 14.27 -10.44 -4.31
C ALA A 125 15.19 -10.13 -5.51
N GLN A 126 15.87 -8.97 -5.52
CA GLN A 126 16.61 -8.45 -6.68
C GLN A 126 15.75 -8.36 -7.96
N ILE A 127 14.46 -8.08 -7.80
CA ILE A 127 13.49 -7.95 -8.90
C ILE A 127 13.12 -6.47 -9.03
N SER A 128 12.98 -5.99 -10.27
CA SER A 128 12.57 -4.60 -10.47
C SER A 128 11.21 -4.31 -9.81
N LYS A 129 11.09 -3.16 -9.15
CA LYS A 129 9.85 -2.72 -8.49
C LYS A 129 8.62 -2.82 -9.40
N ARG A 130 8.74 -2.44 -10.68
CA ARG A 130 7.64 -2.55 -11.66
C ARG A 130 7.12 -3.98 -11.83
N VAL A 131 8.01 -4.97 -11.78
CA VAL A 131 7.62 -6.38 -11.87
C VAL A 131 6.92 -6.79 -10.59
N ILE A 132 7.41 -6.40 -9.42
CA ILE A 132 6.75 -6.67 -8.14
C ILE A 132 5.37 -6.00 -8.06
N GLU A 133 5.24 -4.74 -8.46
CA GLU A 133 3.96 -4.01 -8.53
C GLU A 133 2.96 -4.71 -9.47
N SER A 134 3.44 -5.40 -10.51
CA SER A 134 2.59 -6.20 -11.40
C SER A 134 2.14 -7.53 -10.81
N LEU A 135 2.80 -8.01 -9.75
CA LEU A 135 2.47 -9.25 -9.03
C LEU A 135 1.62 -8.99 -7.77
N ASP A 136 1.77 -7.81 -7.18
CA ASP A 136 1.02 -7.29 -6.03
C ASP A 136 -0.42 -6.91 -6.40
N GLU A 137 -1.27 -6.62 -5.41
CA GLU A 137 -2.65 -6.11 -5.58
C GLU A 137 -2.74 -5.03 -6.67
N LYS A 138 -3.04 -5.44 -7.91
CA LYS A 138 -2.76 -4.66 -9.11
C LYS A 138 -3.44 -3.28 -9.13
N GLU A 139 -2.68 -2.21 -8.87
CA GLU A 139 -2.97 -0.87 -9.42
C GLU A 139 -2.36 -0.77 -10.82
N VAL A 140 -2.93 -1.50 -11.78
CA VAL A 140 -2.36 -1.51 -13.13
C VAL A 140 -2.76 -0.24 -13.88
N SER A 141 -1.80 0.64 -14.15
CA SER A 141 -1.90 1.58 -15.26
C SER A 141 -1.86 0.78 -16.57
N ARG A 142 -2.40 1.31 -17.68
CA ARG A 142 -2.44 0.59 -18.97
C ARG A 142 -1.07 0.11 -19.49
N ARG A 143 0.05 0.61 -18.94
CA ARG A 143 1.42 0.20 -19.32
C ARG A 143 1.88 -1.08 -18.61
N ASP A 144 1.35 -1.38 -17.44
CA ASP A 144 1.84 -2.49 -16.59
C ASP A 144 1.27 -3.86 -17.00
N ALA A 145 0.19 -3.85 -17.79
CA ALA A 145 -0.44 -5.05 -18.34
C ALA A 145 0.44 -5.79 -19.37
N TRP A 146 1.29 -5.07 -20.12
CA TRP A 146 2.14 -5.66 -21.16
C TRP A 146 3.38 -6.36 -20.56
N ILE A 147 3.83 -5.87 -19.40
CA ILE A 147 4.91 -6.47 -18.61
C ILE A 147 4.45 -7.83 -18.09
N ALA A 148 3.26 -7.91 -17.48
CA ALA A 148 2.72 -9.17 -16.95
C ALA A 148 2.68 -10.31 -18.01
N SER A 149 2.26 -10.02 -19.25
CA SER A 149 2.23 -11.03 -20.33
C SER A 149 3.62 -11.45 -20.83
N PHE A 150 4.61 -10.56 -20.75
CA PHE A 150 5.98 -10.88 -21.18
C PHE A 150 6.73 -11.73 -20.15
N PHE A 151 6.40 -11.56 -18.86
CA PHE A 151 7.04 -12.27 -17.75
C PHE A 151 6.38 -13.60 -17.38
N GLU A 152 5.17 -13.90 -17.87
CA GLU A 152 4.66 -15.29 -17.90
C GLU A 152 5.60 -16.24 -18.68
N HIS A 153 6.41 -15.72 -19.60
CA HIS A 153 7.35 -16.50 -20.42
C HIS A 153 8.79 -16.57 -19.87
N LYS A 154 9.15 -15.77 -18.86
CA LYS A 154 10.45 -15.84 -18.19
C LYS A 154 10.21 -16.05 -16.71
N HIS A 155 10.26 -17.32 -16.29
CA HIS A 155 10.22 -17.86 -14.93
C HIS A 155 10.86 -17.00 -13.81
N LEU A 156 10.27 -15.85 -13.48
CA LEU A 156 10.37 -15.20 -12.18
C LEU A 156 9.18 -15.75 -11.39
N TRP A 157 9.47 -16.69 -10.52
CA TRP A 157 8.43 -17.53 -9.92
C TRP A 157 7.59 -16.66 -8.99
N PRO A 158 6.25 -16.61 -9.16
CA PRO A 158 5.34 -15.99 -8.21
C PRO A 158 5.62 -16.39 -6.75
N ASP A 159 6.20 -17.57 -6.56
CA ASP A 159 6.66 -18.13 -5.29
C ASP A 159 7.77 -17.28 -4.64
N GLN A 160 8.73 -16.75 -5.40
CA GLN A 160 9.79 -15.90 -4.83
C GLN A 160 9.24 -14.58 -4.30
N TYR A 161 8.32 -13.94 -5.03
CA TYR A 161 7.63 -12.75 -4.52
C TYR A 161 6.88 -13.06 -3.23
N LEU A 162 6.11 -14.15 -3.23
CA LEU A 162 5.31 -14.54 -2.07
C LEU A 162 6.19 -14.90 -0.87
N ASP A 163 7.30 -15.60 -1.08
CA ASP A 163 8.27 -15.94 -0.03
C ASP A 163 8.85 -14.70 0.63
N HIS A 164 9.27 -13.71 -0.16
CA HIS A 164 9.82 -12.46 0.35
C HIS A 164 8.74 -11.62 1.06
N LEU A 165 7.52 -11.59 0.52
CA LEU A 165 6.37 -10.93 1.14
C LEU A 165 6.03 -11.57 2.50
N ILE A 166 5.99 -12.90 2.58
CA ILE A 166 5.73 -13.64 3.81
C ILE A 166 6.82 -13.35 4.84
N LYS A 167 8.10 -13.41 4.45
CA LYS A 167 9.22 -13.12 5.35
C LYS A 167 9.13 -11.73 5.98
N ILE A 168 8.85 -10.70 5.17
CA ILE A 168 8.79 -9.33 5.70
C ILE A 168 7.54 -9.12 6.56
N ILE A 169 6.38 -9.63 6.16
CA ILE A 169 5.15 -9.54 6.96
C ILE A 169 5.31 -10.30 8.28
N ALA A 170 5.89 -11.50 8.27
CA ALA A 170 6.20 -12.26 9.48
C ALA A 170 7.18 -11.52 10.39
N THR A 171 8.16 -10.83 9.82
CA THR A 171 9.11 -9.99 10.58
C THR A 171 8.39 -8.82 11.25
N ILE A 172 7.53 -8.11 10.52
CA ILE A 172 6.70 -7.02 11.07
C ILE A 172 5.78 -7.57 12.18
N GLY A 173 5.13 -8.72 11.96
CA GLY A 173 4.28 -9.35 12.97
C GLY A 173 5.03 -9.85 14.21
N ARG A 174 6.31 -10.16 14.09
CA ARG A 174 7.16 -10.50 15.24
C ARG A 174 7.42 -9.28 16.13
N TYR A 175 7.72 -8.13 15.53
CA TYR A 175 8.08 -6.91 16.25
C TYR A 175 6.87 -6.06 16.66
N GLY A 176 5.77 -6.16 15.92
CA GLY A 176 4.52 -5.51 16.26
C GLY A 176 4.53 -4.00 16.00
N ASN A 177 3.60 -3.28 16.64
CA ASN A 177 3.49 -1.81 16.55
C ASN A 177 3.36 -1.29 15.10
N ALA A 178 2.59 -2.01 14.27
CA ALA A 178 2.47 -1.71 12.85
C ALA A 178 1.02 -1.80 12.36
N ILE A 179 0.69 -0.99 11.35
CA ILE A 179 -0.55 -1.04 10.61
C ILE A 179 -0.21 -1.47 9.19
N ILE A 180 -0.72 -2.61 8.73
CA ILE A 180 -0.47 -3.13 7.39
C ILE A 180 -1.74 -3.02 6.56
N VAL A 181 -1.67 -2.40 5.38
CA VAL A 181 -2.81 -2.26 4.46
C VAL A 181 -2.68 -3.26 3.31
N GLY A 182 -3.66 -4.15 3.15
CA GLY A 182 -3.73 -5.12 2.06
C GLY A 182 -2.71 -6.25 2.11
N ARG A 183 -2.29 -6.71 0.92
CA ARG A 183 -1.25 -7.72 0.62
C ARG A 183 -1.53 -9.12 1.18
N GLY A 184 -2.78 -9.38 1.55
CA GLY A 184 -3.13 -10.61 2.27
C GLY A 184 -2.44 -10.76 3.62
N ALA A 185 -1.98 -9.66 4.23
CA ALA A 185 -1.19 -9.70 5.47
C ALA A 185 -1.91 -10.43 6.62
N HIS A 186 -3.25 -10.34 6.67
CA HIS A 186 -4.07 -11.01 7.67
C HIS A 186 -4.21 -12.53 7.46
N TYR A 187 -3.77 -13.07 6.32
CA TYR A 187 -3.68 -14.51 6.06
C TYR A 187 -2.29 -15.08 6.36
N ILE A 188 -1.28 -14.23 6.58
CA ILE A 188 0.11 -14.64 6.81
C ILE A 188 0.40 -14.74 8.31
N LEU A 189 -0.11 -13.78 9.08
CA LEU A 189 0.20 -13.64 10.50
C LEU A 189 -0.77 -14.47 11.37
N PRO A 190 -0.29 -15.00 12.51
CA PRO A 190 -1.12 -15.79 13.41
C PRO A 190 -2.21 -14.90 14.06
N PRO A 191 -3.45 -15.41 14.25
CA PRO A 191 -4.58 -14.61 14.74
C PRO A 191 -4.31 -13.91 16.08
N GLU A 192 -3.50 -14.50 16.95
CA GLU A 192 -3.24 -14.01 18.31
C GLU A 192 -2.44 -12.70 18.32
N LYS A 193 -1.76 -12.36 17.21
CA LYS A 193 -0.95 -11.14 17.07
C LYS A 193 -1.60 -10.06 16.22
N LEU A 194 -2.77 -10.35 15.68
CA LEU A 194 -3.46 -9.51 14.72
C LEU A 194 -4.72 -8.88 15.28
N PHE A 195 -5.04 -7.71 14.76
CA PHE A 195 -6.40 -7.19 14.76
C PHE A 195 -6.79 -6.91 13.31
N ARG A 196 -7.68 -7.75 12.79
CA ARG A 196 -8.02 -7.83 11.37
C ARG A 196 -9.28 -7.04 11.10
N ILE A 197 -9.14 -5.97 10.33
CA ILE A 197 -10.27 -5.12 9.96
C ILE A 197 -10.60 -5.23 8.47
N ARG A 198 -11.88 -5.13 8.14
CA ARG A 198 -12.37 -4.99 6.77
C ARG A 198 -13.24 -3.76 6.62
N LEU A 199 -12.93 -2.94 5.62
CA LEU A 199 -13.72 -1.76 5.24
C LEU A 199 -14.47 -2.02 3.94
N VAL A 200 -15.79 -1.84 3.96
CA VAL A 200 -16.67 -2.01 2.80
C VAL A 200 -17.55 -0.77 2.63
N ALA A 201 -18.08 -0.55 1.43
CA ALA A 201 -19.08 0.48 1.20
C ALA A 201 -19.91 0.20 -0.07
N PRO A 202 -21.14 0.74 -0.16
CA PRO A 202 -21.91 0.69 -1.40
C PRO A 202 -21.11 1.26 -2.57
N LEU A 203 -21.26 0.64 -3.75
CA LEU A 203 -20.48 0.98 -4.95
C LEU A 203 -20.58 2.48 -5.29
N GLU A 204 -21.78 3.06 -5.22
CA GLU A 204 -22.00 4.49 -5.51
C GLU A 204 -21.22 5.42 -4.58
N ASP A 205 -21.18 5.10 -3.28
CA ASP A 205 -20.45 5.89 -2.28
C ASP A 205 -18.94 5.83 -2.57
N ARG A 206 -18.45 4.65 -2.97
CA ARG A 206 -17.04 4.42 -3.34
C ARG A 206 -16.65 5.17 -4.60
N ILE A 207 -17.51 5.16 -5.62
CA ILE A 207 -17.31 5.92 -6.87
C ILE A 207 -17.27 7.41 -6.56
N ALA A 208 -18.24 7.94 -5.81
CA ALA A 208 -18.29 9.34 -5.45
C ALA A 208 -17.04 9.78 -4.66
N HIS A 209 -16.57 8.93 -3.74
CA HIS A 209 -15.34 9.18 -3.01
C HIS A 209 -14.11 9.26 -3.93
N ILE A 210 -13.93 8.30 -4.84
CA ILE A 210 -12.81 8.31 -5.80
C ILE A 210 -12.88 9.51 -6.75
N MET A 211 -14.07 9.87 -7.25
CA MET A 211 -14.26 11.06 -8.07
C MET A 211 -13.74 12.31 -7.35
N LYS A 212 -14.07 12.46 -6.05
CA LYS A 212 -13.65 13.59 -5.22
C LYS A 212 -12.14 13.59 -4.98
N VAL A 213 -11.56 12.46 -4.58
CA VAL A 213 -10.15 12.37 -4.18
C VAL A 213 -9.20 12.45 -5.38
N GLN A 214 -9.58 11.88 -6.52
CA GLN A 214 -8.73 11.80 -7.71
C GLN A 214 -9.07 12.84 -8.80
N ASN A 215 -10.08 13.69 -8.58
CA ASN A 215 -10.63 14.60 -9.59
C ASN A 215 -10.95 13.86 -10.91
N ALA A 216 -11.56 12.69 -10.78
CA ALA A 216 -11.84 11.77 -11.89
C ALA A 216 -13.30 11.85 -12.33
N THR A 217 -13.58 11.53 -13.60
CA THR A 217 -14.96 11.36 -14.05
C THR A 217 -15.59 10.13 -13.40
N ARG A 218 -16.93 10.09 -13.33
CA ARG A 218 -17.69 8.93 -12.82
C ARG A 218 -17.24 7.62 -13.47
N LYS A 219 -17.09 7.62 -14.80
CA LYS A 219 -16.69 6.45 -15.58
C LYS A 219 -15.27 5.99 -15.25
N GLU A 220 -14.33 6.91 -15.04
CA GLU A 220 -12.96 6.57 -14.63
C GLU A 220 -12.92 6.01 -13.21
N ALA A 221 -13.65 6.64 -12.29
CA ALA A 221 -13.75 6.22 -10.90
C ALA A 221 -14.39 4.82 -10.76
N GLU A 222 -15.50 4.58 -11.43
CA GLU A 222 -16.17 3.26 -11.48
C GLU A 222 -15.23 2.19 -12.03
N LYS A 223 -14.56 2.47 -13.16
CA LYS A 223 -13.59 1.55 -13.74
C LYS A 223 -12.45 1.25 -12.78
N TYR A 224 -11.94 2.26 -12.07
CA TYR A 224 -10.89 2.08 -11.07
C TYR A 224 -11.37 1.19 -9.93
N VAL A 225 -12.55 1.48 -9.35
CA VAL A 225 -13.10 0.75 -8.21
C VAL A 225 -13.29 -0.73 -8.55
N LEU A 226 -14.03 -1.02 -9.63
CA LEU A 226 -14.34 -2.40 -10.03
C LEU A 226 -13.07 -3.18 -10.39
N LYS A 227 -12.14 -2.55 -11.12
CA LYS A 227 -10.88 -3.17 -11.48
C LYS A 227 -10.06 -3.52 -10.24
N THR A 228 -9.89 -2.56 -9.33
CA THR A 228 -9.07 -2.73 -8.13
C THR A 228 -9.62 -3.81 -7.21
N ASP A 229 -10.95 -3.88 -7.04
CA ASP A 229 -11.58 -4.94 -6.25
C ASP A 229 -11.37 -6.32 -6.88
N ASN A 230 -11.58 -6.46 -8.19
CA ASN A 230 -11.35 -7.71 -8.91
C ASN A 230 -9.89 -8.16 -8.82
N ASP A 231 -8.95 -7.22 -8.97
CA ASP A 231 -7.53 -7.48 -8.88
C ASP A 231 -7.12 -7.95 -7.47
N ARG A 232 -7.65 -7.32 -6.41
CA ARG A 232 -7.45 -7.76 -5.01
C ARG A 232 -8.05 -9.14 -4.76
N GLN A 233 -9.25 -9.41 -5.27
CA GLN A 233 -9.90 -10.71 -5.11
C GLN A 233 -9.14 -11.82 -5.83
N ALA A 234 -8.68 -11.56 -7.06
CA ALA A 234 -7.86 -12.49 -7.83
C ALA A 234 -6.53 -12.78 -7.11
N PHE A 235 -5.88 -11.75 -6.56
CA PHE A 235 -4.67 -11.89 -5.76
C PHE A 235 -4.89 -12.82 -4.54
N ILE A 236 -5.94 -12.56 -3.74
CA ILE A 236 -6.24 -13.39 -2.57
C ILE A 236 -6.57 -14.84 -2.95
N ARG A 237 -7.41 -15.06 -3.97
CA ARG A 237 -7.74 -16.41 -4.43
C ARG A 237 -6.52 -17.16 -4.96
N LYS A 238 -5.64 -16.47 -5.69
CA LYS A 238 -4.44 -17.07 -6.30
C LYS A 238 -3.43 -17.53 -5.26
N TYR A 239 -3.11 -16.68 -4.28
CA TYR A 239 -2.00 -16.92 -3.36
C TYR A 239 -2.39 -17.47 -1.99
N PHE A 240 -3.62 -17.23 -1.54
CA PHE A 240 -4.08 -17.66 -0.21
C PHE A 240 -5.22 -18.66 -0.28
N HIS A 241 -5.86 -18.84 -1.45
CA HIS A 241 -7.02 -19.71 -1.65
C HIS A 241 -8.20 -19.39 -0.71
N MET A 242 -8.30 -18.14 -0.27
CA MET A 242 -9.35 -17.66 0.65
C MET A 242 -10.42 -16.85 -0.07
N ASP A 243 -11.59 -16.74 0.56
CA ASP A 243 -12.62 -15.77 0.16
C ASP A 243 -12.53 -14.51 1.01
N MET A 244 -12.09 -13.40 0.40
CA MET A 244 -12.00 -12.12 1.12
C MET A 244 -13.35 -11.53 1.55
N THR A 245 -14.48 -12.10 1.10
CA THR A 245 -15.82 -11.66 1.48
C THR A 245 -16.35 -12.39 2.72
N ASP A 246 -15.68 -13.46 3.16
CA ASP A 246 -16.05 -14.18 4.38
C ASP A 246 -15.81 -13.30 5.63
N PRO A 247 -16.86 -12.93 6.38
CA PRO A 247 -16.69 -12.15 7.61
C PRO A 247 -15.86 -12.89 8.68
N GLY A 248 -15.79 -14.22 8.66
CA GLY A 248 -15.02 -15.03 9.62
C GLY A 248 -13.50 -14.80 9.54
N HIS A 249 -13.01 -14.12 8.50
CA HIS A 249 -11.60 -13.80 8.32
C HIS A 249 -11.19 -12.48 9.03
N TYR A 250 -12.14 -11.80 9.67
CA TYR A 250 -11.96 -10.46 10.24
C TYR A 250 -12.50 -10.38 11.67
N ASP A 251 -11.87 -9.54 12.48
CA ASP A 251 -12.28 -9.26 13.87
C ASP A 251 -13.25 -8.06 13.92
N LEU A 252 -13.15 -7.14 12.95
CA LEU A 252 -14.06 -6.00 12.81
C LEU A 252 -14.33 -5.68 11.34
N LEU A 253 -15.60 -5.68 10.94
CA LEU A 253 -16.05 -5.25 9.61
C LEU A 253 -16.87 -3.98 9.73
N ILE A 254 -16.51 -2.94 8.98
CA ILE A 254 -17.19 -1.65 8.99
C ILE A 254 -17.71 -1.33 7.60
N ASN A 255 -19.01 -1.07 7.52
CA ASN A 255 -19.63 -0.52 6.34
C ASN A 255 -19.64 1.02 6.41
N MET A 256 -18.91 1.67 5.51
CA MET A 256 -18.70 3.12 5.48
C MET A 256 -19.87 3.91 4.86
N ARG A 257 -21.02 3.28 4.59
CA ARG A 257 -22.22 3.97 4.09
C ARG A 257 -22.68 5.11 4.99
N ILE A 258 -22.72 4.85 6.30
CA ILE A 258 -23.26 5.76 7.32
C ILE A 258 -22.16 6.20 8.29
N ILE A 259 -21.17 5.34 8.52
CA ILE A 259 -20.08 5.61 9.44
C ILE A 259 -19.10 6.59 8.83
N THR A 260 -18.77 7.66 9.56
CA THR A 260 -17.73 8.62 9.17
C THR A 260 -16.33 8.03 9.39
N VAL A 261 -15.32 8.63 8.76
CA VAL A 261 -13.91 8.26 9.02
C VAL A 261 -13.58 8.33 10.51
N ASP A 262 -14.02 9.39 11.19
CA ASP A 262 -13.85 9.59 12.63
C ASP A 262 -14.51 8.46 13.45
N GLY A 263 -15.77 8.12 13.14
CA GLY A 263 -16.48 7.05 13.82
C GLY A 263 -15.81 5.68 13.60
N ALA A 264 -15.32 5.42 12.39
CA ALA A 264 -14.58 4.19 12.09
C ALA A 264 -13.26 4.12 12.86
N VAL A 265 -12.49 5.21 12.90
CA VAL A 265 -11.22 5.28 13.65
C VAL A 265 -11.44 5.03 15.13
N GLU A 266 -12.42 5.68 15.76
CA GLU A 266 -12.72 5.48 17.17
C GLU A 266 -13.19 4.05 17.46
N ALA A 267 -14.04 3.48 16.61
CA ALA A 267 -14.48 2.09 16.75
C ALA A 267 -13.31 1.11 16.64
N ILE A 268 -12.43 1.29 15.65
CA ILE A 268 -11.25 0.44 15.45
C ILE A 268 -10.30 0.56 16.64
N LYS A 269 -10.00 1.78 17.11
CA LYS A 269 -9.14 2.01 18.29
C LYS A 269 -9.71 1.33 19.52
N ALA A 270 -10.98 1.54 19.81
CA ALA A 270 -11.63 0.97 20.98
C ALA A 270 -11.60 -0.56 20.96
N ALA A 271 -11.92 -1.17 19.81
CA ALA A 271 -11.88 -2.62 19.65
C ALA A 271 -10.45 -3.17 19.70
N PHE A 272 -9.49 -2.50 19.06
CA PHE A 272 -8.07 -2.85 19.09
C PHE A 272 -7.56 -2.85 20.53
N LEU A 273 -7.78 -1.78 21.30
CA LEU A 273 -7.27 -1.63 22.67
C LEU A 273 -7.92 -2.60 23.67
N LYS A 274 -9.15 -3.08 23.39
CA LYS A 274 -9.90 -3.99 24.27
C LYS A 274 -9.88 -5.45 23.82
N ARG A 275 -9.09 -5.81 22.80
CA ARG A 275 -9.05 -7.19 22.29
C ARG A 275 -8.38 -8.13 23.30
N LYS A 276 -8.79 -9.41 23.26
CA LYS A 276 -8.14 -10.48 24.01
C LYS A 276 -6.68 -10.64 23.53
N GLY A 277 -5.75 -10.85 24.44
CA GLY A 277 -4.31 -10.98 24.11
C GLY A 277 -3.50 -9.68 24.15
N LEU A 278 -4.08 -8.57 24.59
CA LEU A 278 -3.38 -7.33 25.00
C LEU A 278 -3.34 -7.17 26.54
N GLU A 279 -3.64 -8.24 27.28
CA GLU A 279 -3.56 -8.25 28.75
C GLU A 279 -2.09 -8.14 29.20
N ALA A 280 -1.55 -6.92 29.20
CA ALA A 280 -0.79 -6.49 30.36
C ALA A 280 -1.81 -6.19 31.46
N ALA A 281 -1.53 -6.74 32.64
CA ALA A 281 -2.39 -6.80 33.81
C ALA A 281 -3.28 -5.56 34.04
N SER A 282 -4.55 -5.80 34.36
CA SER A 282 -5.33 -4.86 35.16
C SER A 282 -4.47 -4.39 36.33
N PRO A 283 -4.40 -3.08 36.65
CA PRO A 283 -3.87 -2.68 37.94
C PRO A 283 -4.76 -3.35 38.99
N ALA A 284 -4.20 -4.26 39.78
CA ALA A 284 -4.88 -4.76 40.96
C ALA A 284 -5.15 -3.56 41.88
N ALA A 285 -6.40 -3.45 42.33
CA ALA A 285 -6.86 -2.49 43.32
C ALA A 285 -6.17 -2.70 44.68
#